data_AF-A0A2V6WBP3-F1
#
_entry.id   AF-A0A2V6WBP3-F1
#
_cell.length_a   1.000
_cell.length_b   1.000
_cell.length_c   1.000
_cell.angle_alpha   90.00
_cell.angle_beta   90.00
_cell.angle_gamma   90.00
#
_symmetry.space_group_name_H-M   'P 1'
#
loop_
_entity.id
_entity.type
_entity.pdbx_description
1 polymer ?
#
loop_
_entity_poly.entity_id
_entity_poly.type
_entity_poly.pdbx_seq_one_letter_code
_entity_poly.pdbx_strand_id
1 'polypeptide(L)'
;MKRRRVDASLWILLALVVVATAVAFARDASLPGRGLAASIQLLRGVWLELALGFLLAGLLEVLIPKPMLSRWLGGEHLGQGIVIGWVAGLLIPGGPYVFFPIAANLLRQGAAPAPLITLLTAKTLVSPVRMLTYEAPLLGWPLTLARFVPGVLLPPVMGLLGQWLYGIFKR
;
A
#
# COMPACT_ATOMS: atom_id res chain seq x y z
N MET A 1 -22.63 -2.58 5.69
CA MET A 1 -21.86 -2.05 4.54
C MET A 1 -22.30 -0.61 4.26
N LYS A 2 -21.49 0.39 4.59
CA LYS A 2 -21.79 1.81 4.33
C LYS A 2 -21.65 2.05 2.82
N ARG A 3 -22.67 2.59 2.14
CA ARG A 3 -22.64 2.91 0.70
C ARG A 3 -21.34 3.65 0.37
N ARG A 4 -20.49 3.07 -0.48
CA ARG A 4 -19.38 3.77 -1.12
C ARG A 4 -20.01 4.95 -1.87
N ARG A 5 -19.88 6.17 -1.34
CA ARG A 5 -20.10 7.36 -2.17
C ARG A 5 -19.11 7.22 -3.32
N VAL A 6 -19.55 7.38 -4.55
CA VAL A 6 -18.64 7.39 -5.70
C VAL A 6 -17.61 8.48 -5.40
N ASP A 7 -16.37 8.07 -5.12
CA ASP A 7 -15.31 8.98 -4.66
C ASP A 7 -15.08 10.05 -5.72
N ALA A 8 -14.90 11.31 -5.31
CA ALA A 8 -14.61 12.42 -6.23
C ALA A 8 -13.46 12.10 -7.21
N SER A 9 -12.51 11.27 -6.76
CA SER A 9 -11.44 10.72 -7.58
C SER A 9 -11.93 9.95 -8.81
N LEU A 10 -13.01 9.18 -8.72
CA LEU A 10 -13.56 8.45 -9.87
C LEU A 10 -14.08 9.40 -10.93
N TRP A 11 -14.79 10.45 -10.52
CA TRP A 11 -15.30 11.47 -11.44
C TRP A 11 -14.17 12.27 -12.10
N ILE A 12 -13.15 12.63 -11.33
CA ILE A 12 -11.95 13.31 -11.85
C ILE A 12 -11.25 12.41 -12.88
N LEU A 13 -11.03 11.13 -12.57
CA LEU A 13 -10.40 10.19 -13.48
C LEU A 13 -11.23 9.98 -14.75
N LEU A 14 -12.55 9.84 -14.63
CA LEU A 14 -13.45 9.73 -15.78
C LEU A 14 -13.33 10.96 -16.69
N ALA A 15 -13.37 12.17 -16.10
CA ALA A 15 -13.24 13.41 -16.85
C ALA A 15 -11.89 13.49 -17.60
N LEU A 16 -10.78 13.14 -16.93
CA LEU A 16 -9.45 13.11 -17.56
C LEU A 16 -9.37 12.11 -18.70
N VAL A 17 -9.95 10.91 -18.54
CA VAL A 17 -9.99 9.90 -19.60
C VAL A 17 -10.81 10.38 -20.80
N VAL A 18 -11.97 11.00 -20.56
CA VAL A 18 -12.83 11.55 -21.62
C VAL A 18 -12.08 12.66 -22.37
N VAL A 19 -11.44 13.60 -21.66
CA VAL A 19 -10.66 14.69 -22.28
C VAL A 19 -9.50 14.13 -23.08
N ALA A 20 -8.71 13.21 -22.51
CA ALA A 20 -7.59 12.59 -23.21
C ALA A 20 -8.04 11.84 -24.48
N THR A 21 -9.18 11.15 -24.41
CA THR A 21 -9.77 10.45 -25.55
C THR A 21 -10.25 11.42 -26.63
N ALA A 22 -10.92 12.51 -26.24
CA ALA A 22 -11.35 13.56 -27.18
C ALA A 22 -10.15 14.22 -27.88
N VAL A 23 -9.08 14.53 -27.12
CA VAL A 23 -7.83 15.07 -27.68
C VAL A 23 -7.16 14.06 -28.62
N ALA A 24 -7.17 12.77 -28.28
CA ALA A 24 -6.63 11.72 -29.15
C ALA A 24 -7.40 11.63 -30.48
N PHE A 25 -8.74 11.62 -30.43
CA PHE A 25 -9.57 11.63 -31.64
C PHE A 25 -9.38 12.89 -32.49
N ALA A 26 -9.21 14.06 -31.85
CA ALA A 26 -8.97 15.32 -32.55
C ALA A 26 -7.60 15.37 -33.27
N ARG A 27 -6.62 14.56 -32.81
CA ARG A 27 -5.30 14.47 -33.45
C ARG A 27 -5.25 13.42 -34.53
N ASP A 28 -5.71 12.20 -34.25
CA ASP A 28 -5.71 11.07 -35.18
C ASP A 28 -6.65 9.97 -34.65
N ALA A 29 -7.58 9.52 -35.50
CA ALA A 29 -8.58 8.51 -35.18
C ALA A 29 -7.99 7.14 -34.76
N SER A 30 -6.72 6.86 -35.07
CA SER A 30 -6.02 5.64 -34.68
C SER A 30 -5.44 5.67 -33.26
N LEU A 31 -5.27 6.86 -32.66
CA LEU A 31 -4.65 7.02 -31.33
C LEU A 31 -5.45 6.39 -30.19
N PRO A 32 -6.80 6.49 -30.12
CA PRO A 32 -7.58 5.82 -29.08
C PRO A 32 -7.42 4.30 -29.11
N GLY A 33 -7.35 3.70 -30.31
CA GLY A 33 -7.11 2.26 -30.47
C GLY A 33 -5.74 1.83 -29.93
N ARG A 34 -4.68 2.60 -30.21
CA ARG A 34 -3.35 2.38 -29.64
C ARG A 34 -3.33 2.57 -28.13
N GLY A 35 -4.04 3.59 -27.62
CA GLY A 35 -4.22 3.83 -26.19
C GLY A 35 -4.90 2.65 -25.48
N LEU A 36 -5.95 2.08 -26.07
CA LEU A 36 -6.61 0.88 -25.56
C LEU A 36 -5.68 -0.32 -25.56
N ALA A 37 -4.93 -0.55 -26.64
CA ALA A 37 -3.98 -1.65 -26.73
C ALA A 37 -2.89 -1.55 -25.64
N ALA A 38 -2.31 -0.36 -25.46
CA ALA A 38 -1.36 -0.09 -24.38
C ALA A 38 -1.98 -0.31 -23.00
N SER A 39 -3.22 0.14 -22.78
CA SER A 39 -3.94 -0.06 -21.52
C SER A 39 -4.17 -1.54 -21.21
N ILE A 40 -4.52 -2.35 -22.22
CA ILE A 40 -4.69 -3.80 -22.08
C ILE A 40 -3.36 -4.48 -21.75
N GLN A 41 -2.27 -4.06 -22.37
CA GLN A 41 -0.93 -4.60 -22.05
C GLN A 41 -0.55 -4.29 -20.60
N LEU A 42 -0.79 -3.07 -20.13
CA LEU A 42 -0.56 -2.69 -18.73
C LEU A 42 -1.41 -3.54 -17.78
N LEU A 43 -2.71 -3.69 -18.06
CA LEU A 43 -3.62 -4.53 -17.28
C LEU A 43 -3.14 -5.99 -17.23
N ARG A 44 -2.75 -6.56 -18.38
CA ARG A 44 -2.18 -7.91 -18.47
C ARG A 44 -0.89 -8.08 -17.67
N GLY A 45 -0.11 -7.02 -17.51
CA GLY A 45 1.11 -7.02 -16.71
C GLY A 45 0.85 -7.12 -15.19
N VAL A 46 -0.30 -6.63 -14.70
CA VAL A 46 -0.54 -6.50 -13.24
C VAL A 46 -1.76 -7.27 -12.71
N TRP A 47 -2.69 -7.73 -13.57
CA TRP A 47 -3.96 -8.32 -13.12
C TRP A 47 -3.78 -9.53 -12.19
N LEU A 48 -2.77 -10.36 -12.43
CA LEU A 48 -2.52 -11.55 -11.62
C LEU A 48 -2.02 -11.16 -10.22
N GLU A 49 -1.12 -10.18 -10.13
CA GLU A 49 -0.65 -9.62 -8.85
C GLU A 49 -1.81 -9.00 -8.06
N LEU A 50 -2.71 -8.28 -8.74
CA LEU A 50 -3.92 -7.74 -8.12
C LEU A 50 -4.83 -8.84 -7.59
N ALA A 51 -5.10 -9.87 -8.41
CA ALA A 51 -5.97 -10.99 -8.03
C ALA A 51 -5.41 -11.75 -6.82
N LEU A 52 -4.12 -12.10 -6.86
CA LEU A 52 -3.44 -12.78 -5.76
C LEU A 52 -3.34 -11.90 -4.50
N GLY A 53 -3.07 -10.60 -4.66
CA GLY A 53 -3.02 -9.64 -3.56
C GLY A 53 -4.37 -9.50 -2.84
N PHE A 54 -5.46 -9.38 -3.59
CA PHE A 54 -6.80 -9.34 -3.01
C PHE A 54 -7.23 -10.67 -2.38
N LEU A 55 -6.89 -11.80 -3.00
CA LEU A 55 -7.15 -13.12 -2.43
C LEU A 55 -6.42 -13.29 -1.09
N LEU A 56 -5.13 -12.97 -1.03
CA LEU A 56 -4.34 -13.01 0.20
C LEU A 56 -4.93 -12.09 1.27
N ALA A 57 -5.30 -10.85 0.92
CA ALA A 57 -5.92 -9.92 1.85
C ALA A 57 -7.24 -10.47 2.45
N GLY A 58 -8.08 -11.09 1.62
CA GLY A 58 -9.31 -11.73 2.06
C GLY A 58 -9.07 -12.99 2.91
N LEU A 59 -8.06 -13.80 2.57
CA LEU A 59 -7.69 -14.97 3.38
C LEU A 59 -7.15 -14.55 4.75
N LEU A 60 -6.29 -13.54 4.82
CA LEU A 60 -5.77 -13.01 6.08
C LEU A 60 -6.87 -12.44 6.98
N GLU A 61 -7.95 -11.89 6.40
CA GLU A 61 -9.13 -11.44 7.15
C GLU A 61 -9.79 -12.57 7.95
N VAL A 62 -9.86 -13.76 7.37
CA VAL A 62 -10.55 -14.93 7.94
C VAL A 62 -9.61 -15.80 8.77
N LEU A 63 -8.34 -15.90 8.36
CA LEU A 63 -7.35 -16.77 9.00
C LEU A 63 -6.79 -16.22 10.31
N ILE A 64 -6.79 -14.91 10.53
CA ILE A 64 -6.23 -14.30 11.75
C ILE A 64 -7.35 -14.14 12.79
N PRO A 65 -7.37 -14.94 13.87
CA PRO A 65 -8.40 -14.81 14.90
C PRO A 65 -8.20 -13.49 15.68
N LYS A 66 -9.29 -12.80 16.02
CA LYS A 66 -9.24 -11.57 16.82
C LYS A 66 -8.38 -11.68 18.10
N PRO A 67 -8.43 -12.77 18.91
CA PRO A 67 -7.60 -12.88 20.11
C PRO A 67 -6.10 -12.88 19.80
N MET A 68 -5.70 -13.52 18.70
CA MET A 68 -4.32 -13.56 18.23
C MET A 68 -3.88 -12.17 17.77
N LEU A 69 -4.75 -11.48 17.05
CA LEU A 69 -4.51 -10.11 16.63
C LEU A 69 -4.34 -9.15 17.82
N SER A 70 -5.24 -9.21 18.80
CA SER A 70 -5.16 -8.37 20.00
C SER A 70 -3.90 -8.66 20.81
N ARG A 71 -3.46 -9.92 20.89
CA ARG A 71 -2.24 -10.30 21.60
C ARG A 71 -0.97 -9.77 20.91
N TRP A 72 -0.92 -9.79 19.58
CA TRP A 72 0.30 -9.49 18.82
C TRP A 72 0.38 -8.04 18.34
N LEU A 73 -0.75 -7.47 17.95
CA LEU A 73 -0.85 -6.14 17.36
C LEU A 73 -1.72 -5.20 18.20
N GLY A 74 -2.24 -5.64 19.35
CA GLY A 74 -3.03 -4.80 20.26
C GLY A 74 -2.18 -3.85 21.12
N GLY A 75 -2.88 -3.04 21.92
CA GLY A 75 -2.27 -1.97 22.72
C GLY A 75 -1.49 -2.42 23.95
N GLU A 76 -1.65 -3.67 24.39
CA GLU A 76 -0.99 -4.18 25.62
C GLU A 76 0.53 -4.37 25.44
N HIS A 77 0.97 -4.72 24.22
CA HIS A 77 2.37 -4.99 23.92
C HIS A 77 2.83 -4.24 22.66
N LEU A 78 2.84 -2.91 22.72
CA LEU A 78 3.20 -2.05 21.58
C LEU A 78 4.57 -2.35 20.98
N GLY A 79 5.56 -2.71 21.79
CA GLY A 79 6.90 -3.08 21.30
C GLY A 79 6.87 -4.33 20.40
N GLN A 80 6.18 -5.39 20.84
CA GLN A 80 5.99 -6.59 20.03
C GLN A 80 5.22 -6.27 18.75
N GLY A 81 4.15 -5.47 18.85
CA GLY A 81 3.38 -5.04 17.69
C GLY A 81 4.23 -4.29 16.67
N ILE A 82 5.05 -3.33 17.11
CA ILE A 82 5.95 -2.58 16.23
C ILE A 82 6.91 -3.50 15.48
N VAL A 83 7.52 -4.47 16.16
CA VAL A 83 8.42 -5.43 15.50
C VAL A 83 7.68 -6.25 14.45
N ILE A 84 6.48 -6.75 14.77
CA ILE A 84 5.66 -7.51 13.82
C ILE A 84 5.25 -6.65 12.64
N GLY A 85 4.77 -5.43 12.88
CA GLY A 85 4.39 -4.47 11.85
C GLY A 85 5.57 -4.11 10.95
N TRP A 86 6.75 -3.94 11.53
CA TRP A 86 7.99 -3.63 10.82
C TRP A 86 8.38 -4.74 9.85
N VAL A 87 8.49 -5.98 10.36
CA VAL A 87 8.82 -7.16 9.54
C VAL A 87 7.75 -7.38 8.48
N ALA A 88 6.47 -7.30 8.85
CA ALA A 88 5.37 -7.45 7.90
C ALA A 88 5.43 -6.38 6.80
N GLY A 89 5.70 -5.12 7.12
CA GLY A 89 5.81 -4.05 6.13
C GLY A 89 6.99 -4.23 5.16
N LEU A 90 8.12 -4.75 5.63
CA LEU A 90 9.28 -5.05 4.77
C LEU A 90 9.02 -6.22 3.82
N LEU A 91 8.22 -7.21 4.25
CA LEU A 91 7.99 -8.45 3.51
C LEU A 91 6.73 -8.44 2.65
N ILE A 92 5.71 -7.64 3.00
CA ILE A 92 4.41 -7.70 2.34
C ILE A 92 4.56 -7.31 0.86
N PRO A 93 4.15 -8.17 -0.08
CA PRO A 93 4.24 -7.87 -1.50
C PRO A 93 3.13 -6.89 -1.93
N GLY A 94 3.28 -6.38 -3.15
CA GLY A 94 2.26 -5.54 -3.78
C GLY A 94 2.34 -4.06 -3.45
N GLY A 95 1.57 -3.28 -4.21
CA GLY A 95 1.46 -1.84 -4.07
C GLY A 95 0.40 -1.38 -3.05
N PRO A 96 0.08 -0.08 -3.01
CA PRO A 96 -0.92 0.51 -2.11
C PRO A 96 -2.27 -0.21 -2.10
N TYR A 97 -2.68 -0.74 -3.24
CA TYR A 97 -3.93 -1.49 -3.40
C TYR A 97 -3.95 -2.83 -2.65
N VAL A 98 -2.81 -3.39 -2.20
CA VAL A 98 -2.77 -4.60 -1.36
C VAL A 98 -2.64 -4.25 0.12
N PHE A 99 -1.63 -3.47 0.50
CA PHE A 99 -1.29 -3.31 1.91
C PHE A 99 -2.22 -2.35 2.66
N PHE A 100 -2.84 -1.34 2.00
CA PHE A 100 -3.79 -0.45 2.68
C PHE A 100 -5.09 -1.17 3.07
N PRO A 101 -5.72 -2.00 2.21
CA PRO A 101 -6.85 -2.83 2.64
C PRO A 101 -6.53 -3.75 3.82
N ILE A 102 -5.33 -4.35 3.83
CA ILE A 102 -4.87 -5.20 4.94
C ILE A 102 -4.74 -4.36 6.22
N ALA A 103 -4.05 -3.22 6.18
CA ALA A 103 -3.92 -2.33 7.33
C ALA A 103 -5.28 -1.82 7.83
N ALA A 104 -6.20 -1.46 6.92
CA ALA A 104 -7.55 -1.02 7.26
C ALA A 104 -8.35 -2.14 7.95
N ASN A 105 -8.17 -3.39 7.52
CA ASN A 105 -8.80 -4.53 8.15
C ASN A 105 -8.24 -4.79 9.56
N LEU A 106 -6.92 -4.82 9.71
CA LEU A 106 -6.26 -4.96 11.01
C LEU A 106 -6.71 -3.87 11.99
N LEU A 107 -6.85 -2.62 11.52
CA LEU A 107 -7.39 -1.52 12.32
C LEU A 107 -8.83 -1.79 12.77
N ARG A 108 -9.71 -2.23 11.86
CA ARG A 108 -11.11 -2.58 12.19
C ARG A 108 -11.21 -3.73 13.19
N GLN A 109 -10.24 -4.64 13.16
CA GLN A 109 -10.18 -5.78 14.07
C GLN A 109 -9.52 -5.45 15.43
N GLY A 110 -9.04 -4.21 15.62
CA GLY A 110 -8.54 -3.72 16.91
C GLY A 110 -7.01 -3.69 17.04
N ALA A 111 -6.26 -3.80 15.94
CA ALA A 111 -4.83 -3.52 15.97
C ALA A 111 -4.56 -2.08 16.41
N ALA A 112 -3.52 -1.89 17.22
CA ALA A 112 -3.10 -0.59 17.71
C ALA A 112 -2.54 0.28 16.57
N PRO A 113 -2.63 1.61 16.68
CA PRO A 113 -2.05 2.53 15.70
C PRO A 113 -0.54 2.32 15.47
N ALA A 114 0.24 2.09 16.54
CA ALA A 114 1.70 1.94 16.45
C ALA A 114 2.16 0.86 15.44
N PRO A 115 1.74 -0.43 15.56
CA PRO A 115 2.10 -1.47 14.60
C PRO A 115 1.67 -1.15 13.16
N LEU A 116 0.49 -0.55 12.99
CA LEU A 116 -0.05 -0.23 11.67
C LEU A 116 0.73 0.89 11.00
N ILE A 117 1.06 1.95 11.74
CA ILE A 117 1.88 3.06 11.23
C ILE A 117 3.27 2.53 10.87
N THR A 118 3.89 1.71 11.73
CA THR A 118 5.17 1.07 11.42
C THR A 118 5.10 0.22 10.16
N LEU A 119 4.05 -0.61 9.98
CA LEU A 119 3.85 -1.41 8.78
C LEU A 119 3.75 -0.56 7.52
N LEU A 120 2.91 0.48 7.56
CA LEU A 120 2.69 1.38 6.43
C LEU A 120 3.96 2.16 6.08
N THR A 121 4.68 2.65 7.08
CA THR A 121 5.95 3.37 6.88
C THR A 121 7.03 2.43 6.33
N ALA A 122 7.19 1.23 6.89
CA ALA A 122 8.19 0.27 6.43
C ALA A 122 7.95 -0.10 4.96
N LYS A 123 6.71 -0.41 4.59
CA LYS A 123 6.36 -0.78 3.22
C LYS A 123 6.52 0.37 2.21
N THR A 124 6.22 1.61 2.63
CA THR A 124 6.34 2.77 1.73
C THR A 124 7.79 3.16 1.50
N LEU A 125 8.59 3.18 2.58
CA LEU A 125 10.01 3.51 2.51
C LEU A 125 10.82 2.41 1.82
N VAL A 126 10.54 1.14 2.14
CA VAL A 126 11.28 -0.02 1.65
C VAL A 126 10.36 -0.96 0.90
N SER A 127 10.68 -1.18 -0.37
CA SER A 127 10.06 -2.22 -1.18
C SER A 127 11.17 -2.98 -1.88
N PRO A 128 11.45 -4.25 -1.51
CA PRO A 128 12.52 -5.03 -2.12
C PRO A 128 12.38 -5.12 -3.65
N VAL A 129 11.14 -5.28 -4.13
CA VAL A 129 10.85 -5.29 -5.58
C VAL A 129 11.25 -3.96 -6.22
N ARG A 130 10.90 -2.83 -5.60
CA ARG A 130 11.24 -1.50 -6.14
C ARG A 130 12.74 -1.25 -6.11
N MET A 131 13.38 -1.66 -5.01
CA MET A 131 14.81 -1.55 -4.79
C MET A 131 15.60 -2.31 -5.86
N LEU A 132 15.26 -3.57 -6.11
CA LEU A 132 15.98 -4.43 -7.04
C LEU A 132 15.65 -4.18 -8.51
N THR A 133 14.39 -3.83 -8.81
CA THR A 133 13.93 -3.66 -10.20
C THR A 133 14.20 -2.26 -10.75
N TYR A 134 14.19 -1.24 -9.88
CA TYR A 134 14.26 0.16 -10.32
C TYR A 134 15.40 0.92 -9.65
N GLU A 135 15.46 0.95 -8.31
CA GLU A 135 16.42 1.84 -7.61
C GLU A 135 17.86 1.45 -7.92
N ALA A 136 18.24 0.18 -7.72
CA ALA A 136 19.62 -0.25 -7.96
C ALA A 136 20.02 -0.20 -9.45
N PRO A 137 19.21 -0.68 -10.41
CA PRO A 137 19.58 -0.63 -11.83
C PRO A 137 19.61 0.78 -12.43
N LEU A 138 18.72 1.67 -12.00
CA LEU A 138 18.60 3.02 -12.60
C LEU A 138 19.43 4.08 -11.87
N LEU A 139 19.58 3.96 -10.54
CA LEU A 139 20.21 4.98 -9.69
C LEU A 139 21.53 4.52 -9.05
N GLY A 140 21.88 3.24 -9.19
CA GLY A 140 23.10 2.66 -8.64
C GLY A 140 23.00 2.23 -7.17
N TRP A 141 23.85 1.28 -6.81
CA TRP A 141 23.92 0.71 -5.46
C TRP A 141 24.26 1.71 -4.34
N PRO A 142 25.17 2.69 -4.52
CA PRO A 142 25.51 3.62 -3.45
C PRO A 142 24.30 4.41 -2.95
N LEU A 143 23.51 4.99 -3.87
CA LEU A 143 22.30 5.73 -3.49
C LEU A 143 21.23 4.81 -2.92
N THR A 144 21.04 3.64 -3.54
CA THR A 144 20.04 2.66 -3.10
C THR A 144 20.29 2.21 -1.65
N LEU A 145 21.53 1.86 -1.31
CA LEU A 145 21.90 1.46 0.05
C LEU A 145 21.85 2.62 1.04
N ALA A 146 22.30 3.81 0.64
CA ALA A 146 22.23 5.01 1.48
C ALA A 146 20.78 5.35 1.88
N ARG A 147 19.80 5.08 1.00
CA ARG A 147 18.37 5.22 1.30
C ARG A 147 17.79 4.03 2.05
N PHE A 148 18.23 2.82 1.75
CA PHE A 148 17.70 1.58 2.35
C PHE A 148 17.90 1.57 3.87
N VAL A 149 19.09 1.91 4.36
CA VAL A 149 19.42 1.88 5.80
C VAL A 149 18.46 2.74 6.63
N PRO A 150 18.30 4.06 6.40
CA PRO A 150 17.32 4.86 7.13
C PRO A 150 15.88 4.41 6.86
N GLY A 151 15.58 3.94 5.64
CA GLY A 151 14.26 3.41 5.29
C GLY A 151 13.84 2.21 6.12
N VAL A 152 14.79 1.34 6.50
CA VAL A 152 14.57 0.20 7.39
C VAL A 152 14.51 0.64 8.86
N LEU A 153 15.32 1.61 9.29
CA LEU A 153 15.45 1.96 10.72
C LEU A 153 14.40 2.95 11.26
N LEU A 154 13.85 3.83 10.41
CA LEU A 154 12.87 4.85 10.82
C LEU A 154 11.43 4.36 11.07
N PRO A 155 10.90 3.29 10.44
CA PRO A 155 9.51 2.86 10.66
C PRO A 155 9.11 2.55 12.12
N PRO A 156 9.96 1.93 12.96
CA PRO A 156 9.65 1.76 14.38
C PRO A 156 9.47 3.10 15.11
N VAL A 157 10.34 4.09 14.82
CA VAL A 157 10.27 5.44 15.39
C VAL A 157 8.96 6.13 14.98
N MET A 158 8.60 6.01 13.70
CA MET A 158 7.33 6.54 13.18
C MET A 158 6.11 5.89 13.83
N GLY A 159 6.17 4.59 14.16
CA GLY A 159 5.11 3.90 14.89
C GLY A 159 4.89 4.48 16.29
N LEU A 160 5.96 4.69 17.04
CA LEU A 160 5.91 5.28 18.39
C LEU A 160 5.36 6.71 18.36
N LEU A 161 5.92 7.55 17.49
CA LEU A 161 5.50 8.95 17.35
C LEU A 161 4.04 9.03 16.86
N GLY A 162 3.70 8.18 15.89
CA GLY A 162 2.35 8.08 15.34
C GLY A 162 1.31 7.63 16.36
N GLN A 163 1.66 6.69 17.25
CA GLN A 163 0.80 6.26 18.36
C GLN A 163 0.49 7.43 19.31
N TRP A 164 1.50 8.22 19.64
CA TRP A 164 1.34 9.39 20.49
C TRP A 164 0.42 10.43 19.83
N LEU A 165 0.69 10.79 18.56
CA LEU A 165 -0.15 11.72 17.80
C LEU A 165 -1.59 11.22 17.64
N TYR A 166 -1.78 9.92 17.39
CA TYR A 166 -3.11 9.34 17.26
C TYR A 166 -3.93 9.50 18.55
N GLY A 167 -3.28 9.38 19.72
CA GLY A 167 -3.92 9.65 21.01
C GLY A 167 -4.39 11.11 21.16
N ILE A 168 -3.69 12.07 20.55
CA ILE A 168 -4.08 13.48 20.54
C ILE A 168 -5.28 13.71 19.63
N PHE A 169 -5.27 13.17 18.41
CA PHE A 169 -6.37 13.37 17.44
C PHE A 169 -7.65 12.62 17.78
N LYS A 170 -7.57 11.57 18.61
CA LYS A 170 -8.73 10.80 19.04
C LYS A 170 -9.50 11.48 20.19
N ARG A 171 -8.85 12.38 20.94
CA ARG A 171 -9.48 13.20 21.97
C ARG A 171 -10.19 14.38 21.34
#